data_AF-A0A931VJM6-F1
#
_entry.id   AF-A0A931VJM6-F1
#
_cell.length_a   1.000
_cell.length_b   1.000
_cell.length_c   1.000
_cell.angle_alpha   90.00
_cell.angle_beta   90.00
_cell.angle_gamma   90.00
#
_symmetry.space_group_name_H-M   'P 1'
#
loop_
_entity.id
_entity.type
_entity.pdbx_description
1 polymer ?
#
loop_
_entity_poly.entity_id
_entity_poly.type
_entity_poly.pdbx_seq_one_letter_code
_entity_poly.pdbx_strand_id
1 'polypeptide(L)'
;MSREVKEKTFGFIITALSLVAGLAWNEAIQSLINNFFTLNKNSVLAKFVYAIILTLALTLITIYLAKVFGQENKEEKNNIK
;
A
#
# COMPACT_ATOMS: atom_id res chain seq x y z
N MET A 1 25.09 24.73 2.59
CA MET A 1 23.87 24.02 3.03
C MET A 1 24.26 23.03 4.12
N SER A 2 23.74 23.17 5.33
CA SER A 2 24.06 22.27 6.43
C SER A 2 23.49 20.87 6.17
N ARG A 3 24.15 19.85 6.73
CA ARG A 3 23.71 18.45 6.62
C ARG A 3 22.28 18.25 7.13
N GLU A 4 21.92 18.95 8.19
CA GLU A 4 20.60 18.94 8.80
C GLU A 4 19.48 19.45 7.87
N VAL A 5 19.77 20.49 7.06
CA VAL A 5 18.80 20.98 6.06
C VAL A 5 18.60 19.94 4.96
N LYS A 6 19.66 19.26 4.51
CA LYS A 6 19.53 18.18 3.51
C LYS A 6 18.66 17.05 4.05
N GLU A 7 18.92 16.57 5.26
CA GLU A 7 18.16 15.49 5.90
C GLU A 7 16.66 15.84 6.01
N LYS A 8 16.32 17.06 6.44
CA LYS A 8 14.94 17.54 6.50
C LYS A 8 14.29 17.62 5.11
N THR A 9 15.01 18.15 4.10
CA THR A 9 14.50 18.22 2.72
C THR A 9 14.23 16.84 2.15
N PHE A 10 15.11 15.86 2.37
CA PHE A 10 14.88 14.48 1.95
C PHE A 10 13.62 13.90 2.61
N GLY A 11 13.44 14.11 3.92
CA GLY A 11 12.24 13.68 4.63
C GLY A 11 10.95 14.27 4.03
N PHE A 12 10.95 15.56 3.70
CA PHE A 12 9.81 16.20 3.04
C PHE A 12 9.56 15.65 1.64
N ILE A 13 10.60 15.40 0.84
CA ILE A 13 10.47 14.80 -0.49
C ILE A 13 9.85 13.40 -0.38
N ILE A 14 10.39 12.54 0.50
CA ILE A 14 9.88 11.18 0.70
C ILE A 14 8.41 11.20 1.13
N THR A 15 8.06 12.08 2.06
CA THR A 15 6.68 12.23 2.54
C THR A 15 5.74 12.66 1.41
N ALA A 16 6.13 13.68 0.64
CA ALA A 16 5.35 14.17 -0.49
C ALA A 16 5.19 13.09 -1.56
N LEU A 17 6.27 12.36 -1.89
CA LEU A 17 6.23 11.25 -2.84
C LEU A 17 5.36 10.09 -2.36
N SER A 18 5.38 9.78 -1.07
CA SER A 18 4.53 8.73 -0.48
C SER A 18 3.05 9.08 -0.63
N LEU A 19 2.69 10.36 -0.41
CA LEU A 19 1.33 10.86 -0.62
C LEU A 19 0.92 10.76 -2.09
N VAL A 20 1.76 11.23 -3.00
CA VAL A 20 1.50 11.18 -4.44
C VAL A 20 1.37 9.73 -4.93
N ALA A 21 2.24 8.83 -4.46
CA ALA A 21 2.19 7.41 -4.81
C ALA A 21 0.89 6.76 -4.32
N GLY A 22 0.45 7.07 -3.09
CA GLY A 22 -0.83 6.59 -2.57
C GLY A 22 -2.03 7.07 -3.38
N LEU A 23 -2.04 8.35 -3.77
CA LEU A 23 -3.08 8.93 -4.62
C LEU A 23 -3.10 8.30 -6.02
N ALA A 24 -1.93 8.13 -6.63
CA ALA A 24 -1.81 7.50 -7.95
C ALA A 24 -2.23 6.02 -7.94
N TRP A 25 -1.92 5.30 -6.87
CA TRP A 25 -2.36 3.91 -6.71
C TRP A 25 -3.89 3.83 -6.66
N ASN A 26 -4.55 4.69 -5.88
CA ASN A 26 -6.03 4.73 -5.83
C ASN A 26 -6.65 4.90 -7.23
N GLU A 27 -6.19 5.89 -8.00
CA GLU A 27 -6.68 6.14 -9.35
C GLU A 27 -6.38 4.97 -10.31
N ALA A 28 -5.18 4.38 -10.22
CA ALA A 28 -4.79 3.26 -11.08
C ALA A 28 -5.69 2.04 -10.87
N ILE A 29 -6.00 1.67 -9.63
CA ILE A 29 -6.88 0.52 -9.37
C ILE A 29 -8.31 0.82 -9.86
N GLN A 30 -8.82 2.03 -9.59
CA GLN A 30 -10.16 2.40 -10.03
C GLN A 30 -10.27 2.36 -11.56
N SER A 31 -9.27 2.87 -12.28
CA SER A 31 -9.20 2.81 -13.74
C SER A 31 -9.10 1.36 -14.23
N LEU A 32 -8.24 0.54 -13.63
CA LEU A 32 -8.09 -0.87 -13.97
C LEU A 32 -9.43 -1.60 -13.89
N ILE A 33 -10.13 -1.45 -12.77
CA ILE A 33 -11.39 -2.14 -12.54
C ILE A 33 -12.49 -1.62 -13.46
N ASN A 34 -12.57 -0.32 -13.69
CA ASN A 34 -13.53 0.23 -14.65
C ASN A 34 -13.31 -0.28 -16.08
N ASN A 35 -12.06 -0.54 -16.46
CA ASN A 35 -11.73 -1.12 -17.76
C ASN A 35 -12.09 -2.61 -17.84
N PHE A 36 -11.82 -3.39 -16.79
CA PHE A 36 -12.13 -4.83 -16.76
C PHE A 36 -13.62 -5.14 -16.53
N PHE A 37 -14.32 -4.33 -15.74
CA PHE A 37 -15.74 -4.47 -15.44
C PHE A 37 -16.53 -3.41 -16.21
N THR A 38 -16.70 -3.61 -17.52
CA THR A 38 -17.56 -2.76 -18.38
C THR A 38 -19.06 -2.87 -18.04
N LEU A 39 -19.44 -3.73 -17.08
CA LEU A 39 -20.83 -3.94 -16.68
C LEU A 39 -21.34 -2.78 -15.81
N ASN A 40 -21.94 -1.80 -16.49
CA ASN A 40 -22.71 -0.69 -15.94
C ASN A 40 -21.96 0.16 -14.89
N LYS A 41 -21.33 1.24 -15.37
CA LYS A 41 -20.60 2.27 -14.62
C LYS A 41 -21.32 2.84 -13.37
N ASN A 42 -22.64 2.61 -13.23
CA ASN A 42 -23.46 3.08 -12.11
C ASN A 42 -23.95 1.96 -11.17
N SER A 43 -23.53 0.70 -11.35
CA SER A 43 -23.99 -0.39 -10.50
C SER A 43 -23.24 -0.35 -9.17
N VAL A 44 -23.94 -0.04 -8.08
CA VAL A 44 -23.43 -0.08 -6.69
C VAL A 44 -22.74 -1.42 -6.41
N LEU A 45 -23.22 -2.50 -7.02
CA LEU A 45 -22.66 -3.84 -6.92
C LEU A 45 -21.20 -3.92 -7.43
N ALA A 46 -20.84 -3.19 -8.49
CA ALA A 46 -19.46 -3.14 -8.99
C ALA A 46 -18.50 -2.52 -7.97
N LYS A 47 -18.94 -1.48 -7.23
CA LYS A 47 -18.15 -0.85 -6.16
C LYS A 47 -17.94 -1.80 -4.98
N PHE A 48 -18.96 -2.59 -4.63
CA PHE A 48 -18.83 -3.59 -3.56
C PHE A 48 -17.88 -4.73 -3.93
N VAL A 49 -17.97 -5.24 -5.17
CA VAL A 49 -17.05 -6.27 -5.66
C VAL A 49 -15.61 -5.77 -5.65
N TYR A 50 -15.37 -4.52 -6.11
CA TYR A 50 -14.06 -3.88 -5.99
C TYR A 50 -13.57 -3.84 -4.54
N ALA A 51 -14.37 -3.30 -3.62
CA ALA A 51 -13.96 -3.14 -2.23
C ALA A 51 -13.54 -4.48 -1.59
N ILE A 52 -14.26 -5.56 -1.90
CA ILE A 52 -13.93 -6.91 -1.43
C ILE A 52 -12.60 -7.39 -2.03
N ILE A 53 -12.42 -7.29 -3.34
CA ILE A 53 -11.19 -7.71 -4.03
C ILE A 53 -9.98 -6.93 -3.49
N LEU A 54 -10.11 -5.62 -3.34
CA LEU A 54 -9.05 -4.76 -2.82
C LEU A 54 -8.70 -5.11 -1.38
N THR A 55 -9.70 -5.35 -0.53
CA THR A 55 -9.47 -5.72 0.87
C THR A 55 -8.73 -7.04 0.98
N LEU A 56 -9.11 -8.03 0.17
CA LEU A 56 -8.41 -9.32 0.14
C LEU A 56 -6.97 -9.16 -0.35
N ALA A 57 -6.76 -8.46 -1.48
CA ALA A 57 -5.44 -8.21 -2.03
C ALA A 57 -4.53 -7.46 -1.03
N LEU A 58 -5.03 -6.38 -0.44
CA LEU A 58 -4.30 -5.56 0.53
C LEU A 58 -3.96 -6.36 1.79
N THR A 59 -4.89 -7.18 2.28
CA THR A 59 -4.68 -8.04 3.45
C THR A 59 -3.62 -9.09 3.18
N LEU A 60 -3.64 -9.74 2.00
CA LEU A 60 -2.62 -10.72 1.61
C LEU A 60 -1.24 -10.08 1.48
N ILE A 61 -1.15 -8.89 0.86
CA ILE A 61 0.10 -8.13 0.76
C ILE A 61 0.61 -7.77 2.16
N THR A 62 -0.28 -7.32 3.05
CA THR A 62 0.07 -6.98 4.44
C THR A 62 0.62 -8.18 5.19
N ILE A 63 -0.01 -9.36 5.07
CA ILE A 63 0.48 -10.60 5.69
C ILE A 63 1.84 -11.00 5.12
N TYR A 64 2.01 -10.90 3.80
CA TYR A 64 3.29 -11.20 3.15
C TYR A 64 4.41 -10.27 3.63
N LEU A 65 4.17 -8.96 3.65
CA LEU A 65 5.10 -7.97 4.20
C LEU A 65 5.42 -8.25 5.67
N ALA A 66 4.40 -8.52 6.49
CA ALA A 66 4.59 -8.85 7.89
C ALA A 66 5.42 -10.14 8.09
N LYS A 67 5.34 -11.10 7.17
CA LYS A 67 6.18 -12.30 7.20
C LYS A 67 7.62 -11.98 6.80
N VAL A 68 7.83 -11.21 5.73
CA VAL A 68 9.18 -10.85 5.25
C VAL A 68 9.93 -9.96 6.25
N PHE A 69 9.27 -8.92 6.75
CA PHE A 69 9.88 -7.95 7.67
C PHE A 69 9.75 -8.34 9.15
N GLY A 70 8.74 -9.13 9.51
CA GLY A 70 8.52 -9.56 10.90
C GLY A 70 9.35 -10.78 11.32
N GLN A 71 10.13 -11.38 10.42
CA GLN A 71 11.04 -12.47 10.76
C GLN A 71 12.26 -12.01 11.58
N GLU A 72 12.64 -10.73 11.50
CA GLU A 72 13.78 -10.18 12.27
C GLU A 72 13.55 -10.22 13.80
N ASN A 73 12.30 -10.23 14.26
CA ASN A 73 11.96 -10.21 15.69
C ASN A 73 11.76 -11.60 16.34
N LYS A 74 11.83 -12.70 15.56
CA LYS A 74 11.58 -14.06 16.09
C LYS A 74 12.86 -14.85 16.39
N GLU A 75 13.99 -14.49 15.80
CA GLU A 75 15.25 -15.21 16.01
C GLU A 75 15.88 -14.89 17.38
N GLU A 76 15.66 -13.69 17.93
CA GLU A 76 16.21 -13.29 19.24
C GLU A 76 15.52 -14.00 20.43
N LYS A 77 14.25 -14.43 20.29
CA LYS A 77 13.51 -15.10 21.39
C LYS A 77 13.78 -16.60 21.54
N ASN A 78 14.37 -17.25 20.52
CA ASN A 78 14.65 -18.69 20.56
C ASN A 78 16.08 -19.02 21.05
N ASN A 79 16.98 -18.04 21.14
CA ASN A 79 18.36 -18.23 21.61
C ASN A 79 18.56 -17.93 23.12
N ILE A 80 17.48 -17.59 23.84
CA ILE A 80 17.51 -17.25 25.28
C ILE A 80 16.80 -18.35 26.12
N LYS A 81 16.46 -19.49 25.52
CA LYS A 81 15.78 -20.60 26.22
C LYS A 81 16.67 -21.81 26.39
#